data_AF-A0A7C5FRT1-F1
#
_entry.id   AF-A0A7C5FRT1-F1
#
_cell.length_a   1.000
_cell.length_b   1.000
_cell.length_c   1.000
_cell.angle_alpha   90.00
_cell.angle_beta   90.00
_cell.angle_gamma   90.00
#
_symmetry.space_group_name_H-M   'P 1'
#
loop_
_entity.id
_entity.type
_entity.pdbx_description
1 polymer ?
#
loop_
_entity_poly.entity_id
_entity_poly.type
_entity_poly.pdbx_seq_one_letter_code
_entity_poly.pdbx_strand_id
1 'polypeptide(L)'
;MRKQLIILMMMAFPAIIMAQTAIDCIDPKYEHVDDSCEFVLVDYRDSIKVWENCCLESYTQSPPPGEVSAPGDKLEVTLTAIDCQGNVASISFPVFVLDTIPPKFYCDDDGDVGKPPVEEIRRRVIVLTDPNVDPNKESDDKMSLVRLMLYSNEFDIEGIVATCSHNLYARYTEPIYDAIDAFEQALPNLKNHAGNWPTADYLRSVTALGPASYGTMFALNEEPISDGGRLIVNALMVDDPRPLWVTIWGDGAVIVQALEYIKATQGEQAALDASLKLRVLDNAGQDDSGAWLKAAYHYPYTFYVRWVRGGMAMDSISDTPTGISWFPYCGECAKGDVSYVSDYWVEKNIQPKGPLGAEYPDRRYLKEGDSPT
;
A
#
# COMPACT_ATOMS: atom_id res chain seq x y z
N MET A 1 21.57 51.29 -78.22
CA MET A 1 21.32 50.08 -77.42
C MET A 1 22.61 49.71 -76.68
N ARG A 2 22.75 50.14 -75.42
CA ARG A 2 23.86 49.80 -74.51
C ARG A 2 23.29 48.91 -73.41
N LYS A 3 23.81 47.70 -73.22
CA LYS A 3 23.58 46.90 -72.01
C LYS A 3 24.82 47.02 -71.14
N GLN A 4 24.66 47.68 -69.99
CA GLN A 4 25.65 47.69 -68.91
C GLN A 4 25.42 46.47 -68.02
N LEU A 5 26.52 45.80 -67.71
CA LEU A 5 26.64 44.68 -66.80
C LEU A 5 26.62 45.23 -65.36
N ILE A 6 25.66 44.81 -64.52
CA ILE A 6 25.69 45.04 -63.07
C ILE A 6 26.08 43.71 -62.44
N ILE A 7 27.26 43.71 -61.81
CA ILE A 7 27.78 42.62 -60.97
C ILE A 7 27.13 42.78 -59.59
N LEU A 8 26.30 41.81 -59.18
CA LEU A 8 25.80 41.71 -57.82
C LEU A 8 26.68 40.74 -57.04
N MET A 9 27.48 41.27 -56.13
CA MET A 9 28.38 40.55 -55.25
C MET A 9 27.55 39.92 -54.11
N MET A 10 27.25 38.62 -54.19
CA MET A 10 26.70 37.87 -53.06
C MET A 10 27.82 37.57 -52.07
N MET A 11 27.81 38.24 -50.92
CA MET A 11 28.61 37.83 -49.77
C MET A 11 28.01 36.57 -49.17
N ALA A 12 28.72 35.44 -49.28
CA ALA A 12 28.42 34.24 -48.52
C ALA A 12 28.90 34.45 -47.08
N PHE A 13 27.97 34.62 -46.14
CA PHE A 13 28.27 34.41 -44.72
C PHE A 13 28.45 32.90 -44.50
N PRO A 14 29.56 32.42 -43.92
CA PRO A 14 29.65 31.03 -43.50
C PRO A 14 28.63 30.81 -42.39
N ALA A 15 27.72 29.86 -42.57
CA ALA A 15 26.93 29.33 -41.47
C ALA A 15 27.92 28.70 -40.48
N ILE A 16 28.09 29.34 -39.33
CA ILE A 16 28.73 28.69 -38.18
C ILE A 16 27.73 27.62 -37.74
N ILE A 17 27.95 26.38 -38.16
CA ILE A 17 27.28 25.22 -37.59
C ILE A 17 27.79 25.17 -36.14
N MET A 18 26.95 25.61 -35.20
CA MET A 18 27.26 25.41 -33.77
C MET A 18 27.31 23.90 -33.52
N ALA A 19 28.42 23.42 -32.98
CA ALA A 19 28.50 22.08 -32.43
C ALA A 19 27.45 22.00 -31.31
N GLN A 20 26.52 21.05 -31.41
CA GLN A 20 25.45 20.89 -30.44
C GLN A 20 25.53 19.45 -29.91
N THR A 21 25.95 19.32 -28.66
CA THR A 21 25.86 18.08 -27.90
C THR A 21 24.45 17.98 -27.32
N ALA A 22 23.79 16.83 -27.51
CA ALA A 22 22.52 16.54 -26.87
C ALA A 22 22.47 15.08 -26.41
N ILE A 23 21.73 14.81 -25.33
CA ILE A 23 21.47 13.47 -24.82
C ILE A 23 19.96 13.23 -24.97
N ASP A 24 19.58 12.05 -25.46
CA ASP A 24 18.16 11.68 -25.57
C ASP A 24 17.48 11.68 -24.19
N CYS A 25 16.21 12.09 -24.16
CA CYS A 25 15.39 11.98 -22.96
C CYS A 25 15.22 10.50 -22.56
N ILE A 26 15.20 10.25 -21.27
CA ILE A 26 15.07 8.90 -20.69
C ILE A 26 13.97 8.90 -19.63
N ASP A 27 13.15 7.85 -19.68
CA ASP A 27 12.15 7.57 -18.65
C ASP A 27 12.81 6.99 -17.39
N PRO A 28 12.19 7.15 -16.20
CA PRO A 28 12.62 6.48 -14.98
C PRO A 28 12.93 4.99 -15.18
N LYS A 29 13.96 4.50 -14.49
CA LYS A 29 14.34 3.08 -14.51
C LYS A 29 13.86 2.37 -13.26
N TYR A 30 13.50 1.11 -13.44
CA TYR A 30 13.02 0.24 -12.37
C TYR A 30 13.90 -1.00 -12.41
N GLU A 31 14.70 -1.17 -11.38
CA GLU A 31 15.64 -2.27 -11.24
C GLU A 31 15.25 -3.12 -10.05
N HIS A 32 15.76 -4.34 -9.99
CA HIS A 32 15.41 -5.30 -8.96
C HIS A 32 16.63 -5.68 -8.13
N VAL A 33 16.43 -5.89 -6.84
CA VAL A 33 17.47 -6.51 -6.00
C VAL A 33 17.71 -7.96 -6.38
N ASP A 34 18.92 -8.43 -6.11
CA ASP A 34 19.32 -9.82 -6.28
C ASP A 34 18.93 -10.70 -5.08
N ASP A 35 19.30 -11.99 -5.12
CA ASP A 35 19.04 -12.95 -4.05
C ASP A 35 19.66 -12.57 -2.69
N SER A 36 20.55 -11.58 -2.64
CA SER A 36 21.16 -11.02 -1.43
C SER A 36 20.45 -9.75 -0.94
N CYS A 37 19.33 -9.36 -1.56
CA CYS A 37 18.61 -8.12 -1.31
C CYS A 37 19.45 -6.86 -1.58
N GLU A 38 20.38 -6.91 -2.54
CA GLU A 38 21.17 -5.76 -2.99
C GLU A 38 20.96 -5.49 -4.48
N PHE A 39 21.05 -4.22 -4.88
CA PHE A 39 21.14 -3.82 -6.28
C PHE A 39 22.49 -3.17 -6.55
N VAL A 40 23.12 -3.55 -7.67
CA VAL A 40 24.38 -2.94 -8.13
C VAL A 40 24.09 -2.06 -9.33
N LEU A 41 24.34 -0.76 -9.20
CA LEU A 41 24.06 0.24 -10.23
C LEU A 41 24.80 -0.10 -11.53
N VAL A 42 24.01 -0.28 -12.60
CA VAL A 42 24.54 -0.58 -13.94
C VAL A 42 25.00 0.68 -14.66
N ASP A 43 25.71 0.48 -15.77
CA ASP A 43 26.13 1.57 -16.65
C ASP A 43 25.05 1.86 -17.70
N TYR A 44 24.39 3.01 -17.57
CA TYR A 44 23.34 3.43 -18.50
C TYR A 44 23.89 4.16 -19.73
N ARG A 45 25.20 4.43 -19.81
CA ARG A 45 25.78 5.16 -20.94
C ARG A 45 25.50 4.49 -22.27
N ASP A 46 25.62 3.17 -22.35
CA ASP A 46 25.37 2.41 -23.59
C ASP A 46 23.88 2.34 -23.96
N SER A 47 22.99 2.63 -23.01
CA SER A 47 21.54 2.59 -23.19
C SER A 47 20.96 3.91 -23.69
N ILE A 48 21.73 5.00 -23.67
CA ILE A 48 21.26 6.34 -24.04
C ILE A 48 22.17 6.92 -25.11
N LYS A 49 21.55 7.32 -26.21
CA LYS A 49 22.26 7.88 -27.35
C LYS A 49 22.65 9.32 -27.09
N VAL A 50 23.92 9.62 -27.35
CA VAL A 50 24.44 11.00 -27.43
C VAL A 50 24.45 11.42 -28.89
N TRP A 51 23.88 12.58 -29.18
CA TRP A 51 23.93 13.21 -30.49
C TRP A 51 25.06 14.23 -30.50
N GLU A 52 26.03 14.00 -31.37
CA GLU A 52 27.14 14.89 -31.65
C GLU A 52 27.39 14.94 -33.17
N ASN A 53 27.94 16.04 -33.66
CA ASN A 53 28.22 16.27 -35.09
C ASN A 53 29.70 16.53 -35.39
N CYS A 54 30.60 16.32 -34.43
CA CYS A 54 32.02 16.61 -34.52
C CYS A 54 32.87 15.52 -33.84
N CYS A 55 32.98 15.55 -32.50
CA CYS A 55 33.60 14.50 -31.70
C CYS A 55 33.15 14.54 -30.23
N LEU A 56 32.98 13.36 -29.62
CA LEU A 56 32.73 13.18 -28.20
C LEU A 56 34.07 13.09 -27.43
N GLU A 57 34.31 13.98 -26.47
CA GLU A 57 35.51 13.97 -25.63
C GLU A 57 35.33 13.08 -24.39
N SER A 58 34.19 13.22 -23.70
CA SER A 58 33.88 12.39 -22.54
C SER A 58 32.39 12.13 -22.38
N TYR A 59 32.09 10.99 -21.76
CA TYR A 59 30.73 10.60 -21.40
C TYR A 59 30.74 9.83 -20.08
N THR A 60 30.18 10.46 -19.04
CA THR A 60 30.28 10.02 -17.65
C THR A 60 28.91 9.82 -17.03
N GLN A 61 28.85 8.92 -16.04
CA GLN A 61 27.68 8.68 -15.20
C GLN A 61 28.02 9.01 -13.74
N SER A 62 27.08 9.59 -13.00
CA SER A 62 27.14 9.77 -11.55
C SER A 62 25.77 9.43 -10.93
N PRO A 63 25.68 8.54 -9.93
CA PRO A 63 26.78 7.81 -9.31
C PRO A 63 27.45 6.79 -10.26
N PRO A 64 28.73 6.44 -10.04
CA PRO A 64 29.45 5.55 -10.94
C PRO A 64 28.84 4.14 -10.95
N PRO A 65 28.89 3.42 -12.07
CA PRO A 65 28.49 2.01 -12.11
C PRO A 65 29.24 1.19 -11.05
N GLY A 66 28.55 0.27 -10.40
CA GLY A 66 29.08 -0.55 -9.31
C GLY A 66 28.72 -0.08 -7.90
N GLU A 67 28.04 1.07 -7.75
CA GLU A 67 27.48 1.49 -6.47
C GLU A 67 26.37 0.54 -6.01
N VAL A 68 26.37 0.16 -4.74
CA VAL A 68 25.39 -0.77 -4.15
C VAL A 68 24.27 0.02 -3.49
N SER A 69 23.03 -0.40 -3.69
CA SER A 69 21.85 0.23 -3.10
C SER A 69 20.87 -0.82 -2.56
N ALA A 70 20.09 -0.41 -1.57
CA ALA A 70 19.14 -1.25 -0.87
C ALA A 70 17.75 -1.20 -1.53
N PRO A 71 16.86 -2.17 -1.23
CA PRO A 71 15.47 -2.11 -1.65
C PRO A 71 14.78 -0.82 -1.18
N GLY A 72 14.04 -0.17 -2.07
CA GLY A 72 13.33 1.07 -1.77
C GLY A 72 14.16 2.34 -1.95
N ASP A 73 15.46 2.22 -2.24
CA ASP A 73 16.29 3.38 -2.56
C ASP A 73 15.89 4.01 -3.91
N LYS A 74 15.94 5.35 -3.94
CA LYS A 74 15.84 6.16 -5.16
C LYS A 74 17.22 6.74 -5.49
N LEU A 75 17.82 6.29 -6.59
CA LEU A 75 19.09 6.81 -7.08
C LEU A 75 18.84 7.83 -8.18
N GLU A 76 19.34 9.06 -8.01
CA GLU A 76 19.29 10.08 -9.04
C GLU A 76 20.54 9.95 -9.93
N VAL A 77 20.40 9.29 -11.08
CA VAL A 77 21.50 9.06 -12.02
C VAL A 77 21.60 10.23 -13.00
N THR A 78 22.78 10.81 -13.10
CA THR A 78 23.10 11.90 -14.04
C THR A 78 24.12 11.42 -15.07
N LEU A 79 23.77 11.56 -16.36
CA LEU A 79 24.72 11.38 -17.45
C LEU A 79 25.19 12.73 -17.98
N THR A 80 26.49 12.85 -18.23
CA THR A 80 27.12 14.06 -18.72
C THR A 80 27.99 13.74 -19.93
N ALA A 81 27.72 14.39 -21.05
CA ALA A 81 28.50 14.30 -22.28
C ALA A 81 29.20 15.64 -22.55
N ILE A 82 30.48 15.59 -22.90
CA ILE A 82 31.29 16.75 -23.25
C ILE A 82 31.87 16.53 -24.65
N ASP A 83 31.65 17.47 -25.56
CA ASP A 83 32.28 17.43 -26.88
C ASP A 83 33.70 18.02 -26.87
N CYS A 84 34.45 17.79 -27.95
CA CYS A 84 35.81 18.30 -28.12
C CYS A 84 35.93 19.83 -28.26
N GLN A 85 34.81 20.57 -28.24
CA GLN A 85 34.76 22.02 -28.12
C GLN A 85 34.47 22.48 -26.69
N GLY A 86 34.26 21.56 -25.75
CA GLY A 86 33.91 21.81 -24.35
C GLY A 86 32.43 22.09 -24.11
N ASN A 87 31.54 21.85 -25.09
CA ASN A 87 30.10 21.96 -24.86
C ASN A 87 29.63 20.79 -24.00
N VAL A 88 28.78 21.09 -23.02
CA VAL A 88 28.29 20.10 -22.03
C VAL A 88 26.80 19.89 -22.22
N ALA A 89 26.39 18.62 -22.34
CA ALA A 89 25.01 18.19 -22.21
C ALA A 89 24.87 17.29 -20.99
N SER A 90 23.78 17.41 -20.24
CA SER A 90 23.51 16.52 -19.10
C SER A 90 22.03 16.23 -18.98
N ILE A 91 21.73 15.03 -18.49
CA ILE A 91 20.37 14.59 -18.16
C ILE A 91 20.40 13.80 -16.86
N SER A 92 19.38 13.98 -16.03
CA SER A 92 19.18 13.24 -14.79
C SER A 92 17.88 12.45 -14.86
N PHE A 93 17.88 11.24 -14.33
CA PHE A 93 16.70 10.40 -14.21
C PHE A 93 16.77 9.53 -12.96
N PRO A 94 15.62 9.20 -12.36
CA PRO A 94 15.58 8.35 -11.18
C PRO A 94 15.65 6.87 -11.56
N VAL A 95 16.39 6.10 -10.77
CA VAL A 95 16.37 4.63 -10.73
C VAL A 95 15.71 4.21 -9.42
N PHE A 96 14.61 3.46 -9.51
CA PHE A 96 13.90 2.88 -8.36
C PHE A 96 14.32 1.42 -8.19
N VAL A 97 14.80 1.07 -7.01
CA VAL A 97 15.19 -0.31 -6.68
C VAL A 97 14.02 -1.03 -6.00
N LEU A 98 13.46 -2.02 -6.67
CA LEU A 98 12.28 -2.77 -6.23
C LEU A 98 12.70 -4.13 -5.65
N ASP A 99 12.08 -4.52 -4.53
CA ASP A 99 12.10 -5.91 -4.07
C ASP A 99 10.85 -6.65 -4.57
N THR A 100 11.09 -7.67 -5.39
CA THR A 100 10.06 -8.57 -5.92
C THR A 100 10.30 -10.02 -5.54
N ILE A 101 11.26 -10.30 -4.65
CA ILE A 101 11.60 -11.66 -4.24
C ILE A 101 10.51 -12.15 -3.28
N PRO A 102 9.77 -13.21 -3.63
CA PRO A 102 8.75 -13.73 -2.73
C PRO A 102 9.39 -14.27 -1.45
N PRO A 103 8.82 -13.98 -0.26
CA PRO A 103 9.29 -14.60 0.97
C PRO A 103 9.17 -16.12 0.86
N LYS A 104 10.23 -16.83 1.23
CA LYS A 104 10.20 -18.30 1.32
C LYS A 104 9.63 -18.68 2.68
N PHE A 105 8.46 -19.29 2.68
CA PHE A 105 7.90 -19.91 3.86
C PHE A 105 8.60 -21.25 4.09
N TYR A 106 9.20 -21.42 5.26
CA TYR A 106 9.64 -22.71 5.75
C TYR A 106 8.49 -23.27 6.58
N CYS A 107 7.84 -24.33 6.09
CA CYS A 107 6.94 -25.10 6.94
C CYS A 107 7.81 -25.91 7.91
N ASP A 108 7.43 -25.89 9.19
CA ASP A 108 8.06 -26.66 10.27
C ASP A 108 7.79 -28.15 10.09
N ASP A 109 8.49 -28.78 9.14
CA ASP A 109 8.63 -30.23 9.11
C ASP A 109 9.96 -30.57 9.79
N ASP A 110 9.85 -30.93 11.06
CA ASP A 110 10.84 -31.65 11.88
C ASP A 110 12.08 -30.87 12.38
N GLY A 111 11.95 -30.36 13.61
CA GLY A 111 12.98 -30.50 14.65
C GLY A 111 14.35 -29.86 14.41
N ASP A 112 14.49 -28.63 14.88
CA ASP A 112 15.73 -28.04 15.42
C ASP A 112 16.98 -28.09 14.52
N VAL A 113 17.06 -27.13 13.59
CA VAL A 113 18.34 -26.55 13.17
C VAL A 113 18.16 -25.05 12.90
N GLY A 114 18.50 -24.25 13.90
CA GLY A 114 18.91 -22.86 13.70
C GLY A 114 17.86 -21.94 13.07
N LYS A 115 16.67 -21.85 13.67
CA LYS A 115 15.80 -20.68 13.46
C LYS A 115 16.66 -19.44 13.78
N PRO A 116 17.00 -18.57 12.81
CA PRO A 116 17.53 -17.27 13.17
C PRO A 116 16.48 -16.66 14.11
N PRO A 117 16.86 -16.02 15.23
CA PRO A 117 15.88 -15.37 16.09
C PRO A 117 15.07 -14.44 15.20
N VAL A 118 13.82 -14.84 14.91
CA VAL A 118 12.87 -13.95 14.28
C VAL A 118 12.57 -13.01 15.42
N GLU A 119 13.24 -11.86 15.41
CA GLU A 119 12.79 -10.73 16.19
C GLU A 119 11.29 -10.61 15.88
N GLU A 120 10.43 -10.78 16.88
CA GLU A 120 8.98 -10.69 16.69
C GLU A 120 8.64 -9.24 16.37
N ILE A 121 8.82 -8.87 15.10
CA ILE A 121 8.52 -7.54 14.61
C ILE A 121 6.99 -7.46 14.51
N ARG A 122 6.38 -6.80 15.50
CA ARG A 122 4.96 -6.42 15.43
C ARG A 122 4.75 -5.54 14.21
N ARG A 123 3.67 -5.83 13.48
CA ARG A 123 3.32 -5.08 12.27
C ARG A 123 2.57 -3.82 12.67
N ARG A 124 2.90 -2.71 12.01
CA ARG A 124 2.15 -1.45 12.08
C ARG A 124 0.89 -1.59 11.24
N VAL A 125 -0.29 -1.44 11.83
CA VAL A 125 -1.56 -1.72 11.15
C VAL A 125 -2.52 -0.55 11.29
N ILE A 126 -3.14 -0.16 10.19
CA ILE A 126 -4.36 0.66 10.16
C ILE A 126 -5.47 -0.16 9.52
N VAL A 127 -6.63 -0.21 10.17
CA VAL A 127 -7.83 -0.89 9.66
C VAL A 127 -8.82 0.13 9.15
N LEU A 128 -9.28 -0.01 7.91
CA LEU A 128 -10.37 0.79 7.32
C LEU A 128 -11.61 -0.07 7.25
N THR A 129 -12.63 0.23 8.04
CA THR A 129 -13.79 -0.65 8.28
C THR A 129 -15.09 0.12 8.16
N ASP A 130 -16.12 -0.48 7.61
CA ASP A 130 -17.45 0.12 7.44
C ASP A 130 -18.51 -0.57 8.32
N PRO A 131 -18.29 -0.67 9.65
CA PRO A 131 -19.15 -1.49 10.48
C PRO A 131 -20.56 -0.91 10.55
N ASN A 132 -21.55 -1.77 10.29
CA ASN A 132 -22.94 -1.37 10.39
C ASN A 132 -23.42 -1.30 11.84
N VAL A 133 -24.22 -0.26 12.17
CA VAL A 133 -24.95 -0.19 13.45
C VAL A 133 -26.19 -1.07 13.48
N ASP A 134 -26.69 -1.50 12.31
CA ASP A 134 -27.81 -2.44 12.20
C ASP A 134 -27.26 -3.84 11.88
N PRO A 135 -27.15 -4.74 12.88
CA PRO A 135 -26.61 -6.09 12.68
C PRO A 135 -27.48 -6.96 11.75
N ASN A 136 -28.70 -6.52 11.43
CA ASN A 136 -29.55 -7.23 10.46
C ASN A 136 -29.20 -6.89 9.00
N LYS A 137 -28.39 -5.84 8.77
CA LYS A 137 -27.89 -5.49 7.44
C LYS A 137 -26.56 -6.16 7.15
N GLU A 138 -25.64 -6.13 8.08
CA GLU A 138 -24.30 -6.70 7.94
C GLU A 138 -23.75 -6.91 9.36
N SER A 139 -22.95 -7.95 9.55
CA SER A 139 -22.45 -8.29 10.88
C SER A 139 -20.99 -8.74 10.92
N ASP A 140 -20.31 -8.91 9.78
CA ASP A 140 -18.94 -9.41 9.70
C ASP A 140 -17.88 -8.42 10.16
N ASP A 141 -17.97 -7.12 9.84
CA ASP A 141 -17.03 -6.13 10.39
C ASP A 141 -17.02 -6.13 11.93
N LYS A 142 -18.21 -6.21 12.55
CA LYS A 142 -18.31 -6.28 14.02
C LYS A 142 -17.70 -7.57 14.57
N MET A 143 -17.87 -8.70 13.88
CA MET A 143 -17.18 -9.95 14.25
C MET A 143 -15.65 -9.82 14.11
N SER A 144 -15.18 -9.27 13.00
CA SER A 144 -13.75 -9.04 12.72
C SER A 144 -13.13 -8.07 13.72
N LEU A 145 -13.85 -7.03 14.16
CA LEU A 145 -13.43 -6.12 15.24
C LEU A 145 -13.24 -6.88 16.56
N VAL A 146 -14.17 -7.77 16.93
CA VAL A 146 -14.02 -8.60 18.14
C VAL A 146 -12.78 -9.48 18.06
N ARG A 147 -12.51 -10.11 16.90
CA ARG A 147 -11.27 -10.88 16.69
C ARG A 147 -10.03 -9.98 16.77
N LEU A 148 -10.04 -8.82 16.12
CA LEU A 148 -8.93 -7.86 16.18
C LEU A 148 -8.58 -7.50 17.62
N MET A 149 -9.58 -7.25 18.48
CA MET A 149 -9.33 -6.97 19.91
C MET A 149 -8.61 -8.13 20.61
N LEU A 150 -8.99 -9.38 20.31
CA LEU A 150 -8.37 -10.59 20.87
C LEU A 150 -6.96 -10.88 20.34
N TYR A 151 -6.53 -10.23 19.25
CA TYR A 151 -5.19 -10.36 18.66
C TYR A 151 -4.40 -9.05 18.69
N SER A 152 -4.93 -8.01 19.34
CA SER A 152 -4.33 -6.67 19.35
C SER A 152 -2.94 -6.62 20.01
N ASN A 153 -2.56 -7.63 20.80
CA ASN A 153 -1.21 -7.77 21.33
C ASN A 153 -0.15 -8.11 20.27
N GLU A 154 -0.56 -8.61 19.10
CA GLU A 154 0.34 -9.03 18.01
C GLU A 154 0.64 -7.87 17.04
N PHE A 155 -0.11 -6.77 17.12
CA PHE A 155 -0.04 -5.64 16.18
C PHE A 155 0.21 -4.32 16.90
N ASP A 156 0.99 -3.44 16.28
CA ASP A 156 0.99 -2.03 16.64
C ASP A 156 -0.14 -1.35 15.84
N ILE A 157 -1.33 -1.31 16.43
CA ILE A 157 -2.50 -0.67 15.80
C ILE A 157 -2.32 0.84 15.86
N GLU A 158 -2.23 1.48 14.69
CA GLU A 158 -2.05 2.93 14.55
C GLU A 158 -3.33 3.64 14.06
N GLY A 159 -4.35 2.87 13.72
CA GLY A 159 -5.64 3.40 13.30
C GLY A 159 -6.74 2.35 13.20
N ILE A 160 -7.93 2.71 13.66
CA ILE A 160 -9.18 1.99 13.34
C ILE A 160 -10.14 3.04 12.79
N VAL A 161 -10.29 3.06 11.48
CA VAL A 161 -10.96 4.13 10.76
C VAL A 161 -12.32 3.64 10.27
N ALA A 162 -13.40 4.27 10.76
CA ALA A 162 -14.74 4.04 10.27
C ALA A 162 -14.94 4.72 8.90
N THR A 163 -15.23 3.94 7.88
CA THR A 163 -15.39 4.35 6.49
C THR A 163 -16.80 4.07 5.97
N CYS A 164 -17.07 4.51 4.74
CA CYS A 164 -18.20 4.03 3.95
C CYS A 164 -17.81 2.76 3.18
N SER A 165 -18.68 2.30 2.29
CA SER A 165 -18.42 1.32 1.21
C SER A 165 -19.50 1.44 0.12
N HIS A 166 -19.40 0.64 -0.94
CA HIS A 166 -20.46 0.58 -1.96
C HIS A 166 -21.79 0.03 -1.41
N ASN A 167 -21.77 -0.67 -0.26
CA ASN A 167 -22.93 -1.21 0.43
C ASN A 167 -23.41 -0.31 1.58
N LEU A 168 -22.54 0.52 2.14
CA LEU A 168 -22.83 1.41 3.25
C LEU A 168 -22.31 2.84 3.00
N TYR A 169 -23.19 3.75 2.57
CA TYR A 169 -22.85 5.17 2.31
C TYR A 169 -22.81 6.02 3.59
N ALA A 170 -22.61 5.39 4.75
CA ALA A 170 -22.51 6.03 6.05
C ALA A 170 -21.30 5.43 6.80
N ARG A 171 -20.83 6.09 7.85
CA ARG A 171 -19.67 5.69 8.64
C ARG A 171 -20.03 5.78 10.12
N TYR A 172 -19.76 4.73 10.88
CA TYR A 172 -20.14 4.63 12.30
C TYR A 172 -18.95 4.21 13.13
N THR A 173 -18.64 4.97 14.16
CA THR A 173 -17.60 4.62 15.14
C THR A 173 -18.15 3.83 16.31
N GLU A 174 -19.48 3.85 16.49
CA GLU A 174 -20.16 3.20 17.60
C GLU A 174 -19.84 1.71 17.70
N PRO A 175 -19.88 0.90 16.62
CA PRO A 175 -19.48 -0.51 16.70
C PRO A 175 -18.00 -0.72 17.07
N ILE A 176 -17.12 0.21 16.69
CA ILE A 176 -15.70 0.17 17.07
C ILE A 176 -15.56 0.41 18.57
N TYR A 177 -16.25 1.44 19.09
CA TYR A 177 -16.23 1.75 20.52
C TYR A 177 -16.86 0.64 21.36
N ASP A 178 -17.96 0.03 20.91
CA ASP A 178 -18.55 -1.14 21.57
C ASP A 178 -17.52 -2.27 21.75
N ALA A 179 -16.76 -2.59 20.68
CA ALA A 179 -15.71 -3.61 20.72
C ALA A 179 -14.56 -3.23 21.67
N ILE A 180 -14.14 -1.95 21.67
CA ILE A 180 -13.09 -1.45 22.57
C ILE A 180 -13.56 -1.46 24.04
N ASP A 181 -14.81 -1.10 24.31
CA ASP A 181 -15.40 -1.10 25.66
C ASP A 181 -15.51 -2.54 26.21
N ALA A 182 -15.87 -3.50 25.37
CA ALA A 182 -15.85 -4.92 25.71
C ALA A 182 -14.42 -5.44 25.91
N PHE A 183 -13.48 -5.03 25.07
CA PHE A 183 -12.06 -5.34 25.22
C PHE A 183 -11.49 -4.83 26.54
N GLU A 184 -11.80 -3.59 26.93
CA GLU A 184 -11.35 -3.00 28.19
C GLU A 184 -11.76 -3.85 29.40
N GLN A 185 -13.00 -4.34 29.40
CA GLN A 185 -13.51 -5.23 30.44
C GLN A 185 -12.82 -6.61 30.43
N ALA A 186 -12.43 -7.11 29.26
CA ALA A 186 -11.72 -8.39 29.11
C ALA A 186 -10.21 -8.27 29.39
N LEU A 187 -9.63 -7.07 29.27
CA LEU A 187 -8.19 -6.81 29.33
C LEU A 187 -7.49 -7.34 30.60
N PRO A 188 -8.05 -7.24 31.82
CA PRO A 188 -7.44 -7.82 33.01
C PRO A 188 -7.26 -9.34 32.90
N ASN A 189 -8.15 -10.04 32.19
CA ASN A 189 -8.03 -11.47 31.97
C ASN A 189 -7.01 -11.76 30.86
N LEU A 190 -7.08 -11.05 29.73
CA LEU A 190 -6.18 -11.22 28.59
C LEU A 190 -4.69 -11.04 28.98
N LYS A 191 -4.40 -10.12 29.89
CA LYS A 191 -3.05 -9.90 30.45
C LYS A 191 -2.47 -11.11 31.19
N ASN A 192 -3.28 -12.10 31.57
CA ASN A 192 -2.79 -13.35 32.15
C ASN A 192 -2.31 -14.35 31.09
N HIS A 193 -2.65 -14.14 29.82
CA HIS A 193 -2.38 -15.06 28.71
C HIS A 193 -1.24 -14.59 27.81
N ALA A 194 -1.05 -13.28 27.64
CA ALA A 194 0.00 -12.70 26.82
C ALA A 194 0.41 -11.29 27.30
N GLY A 195 1.56 -10.80 26.84
CA GLY A 195 2.01 -9.41 27.02
C GLY A 195 1.52 -8.49 25.89
N ASN A 196 2.07 -7.27 25.81
CA ASN A 196 1.96 -6.35 24.67
C ASN A 196 0.54 -5.87 24.25
N TRP A 197 -0.47 -6.13 25.08
CA TRP A 197 -1.81 -5.59 24.86
C TRP A 197 -1.84 -4.06 24.87
N PRO A 198 -2.48 -3.40 23.88
CA PRO A 198 -2.74 -1.96 23.93
C PRO A 198 -3.71 -1.62 25.07
N THR A 199 -3.73 -0.36 25.48
CA THR A 199 -4.78 0.15 26.37
C THR A 199 -6.03 0.49 25.55
N ALA A 200 -7.20 0.36 26.15
CA ALA A 200 -8.45 0.78 25.52
C ALA A 200 -8.43 2.28 25.17
N ASP A 201 -7.91 3.13 26.06
CA ASP A 201 -7.74 4.57 25.79
C ASP A 201 -6.87 4.85 24.57
N TYR A 202 -5.80 4.08 24.37
CA TYR A 202 -4.97 4.20 23.18
C TYR A 202 -5.75 3.83 21.92
N LEU A 203 -6.48 2.69 21.93
CA LEU A 203 -7.31 2.28 20.79
C LEU A 203 -8.37 3.33 20.45
N ARG A 204 -9.01 3.94 21.46
CA ARG A 204 -9.95 5.05 21.25
C ARG A 204 -9.26 6.26 20.63
N SER A 205 -8.03 6.57 21.06
CA SER A 205 -7.28 7.72 20.56
C SER A 205 -6.83 7.58 19.09
N VAL A 206 -6.74 6.35 18.58
CA VAL A 206 -6.45 6.06 17.17
C VAL A 206 -7.70 5.60 16.41
N THR A 207 -8.89 5.76 17.00
CA THR A 207 -10.16 5.55 16.29
C THR A 207 -10.60 6.85 15.63
N ALA A 208 -10.93 6.80 14.34
CA ALA A 208 -11.29 8.01 13.57
C ALA A 208 -12.35 7.74 12.51
N LEU A 209 -12.88 8.81 11.92
CA LEU A 209 -13.73 8.75 10.73
C LEU A 209 -12.87 8.97 9.47
N GLY A 210 -13.05 8.14 8.45
CA GLY A 210 -12.53 8.33 7.08
C GLY A 210 -13.29 9.44 6.34
N PRO A 211 -13.32 9.53 5.00
CA PRO A 211 -14.09 10.54 4.26
C PRO A 211 -15.60 10.51 4.50
N ALA A 212 -16.28 11.65 4.35
CA ALA A 212 -17.72 11.79 4.70
C ALA A 212 -18.71 11.13 3.76
N SER A 213 -18.23 10.65 2.62
CA SER A 213 -19.02 9.91 1.66
C SER A 213 -18.12 8.97 0.90
N TYR A 214 -18.73 7.93 0.38
CA TYR A 214 -18.12 6.89 -0.42
C TYR A 214 -17.37 7.42 -1.66
N GLY A 215 -16.19 6.84 -1.90
CA GLY A 215 -15.49 6.85 -3.18
C GLY A 215 -14.39 7.90 -3.29
N THR A 216 -13.43 7.60 -4.17
CA THR A 216 -12.19 8.36 -4.34
C THR A 216 -12.44 9.81 -4.74
N MET A 217 -13.39 10.04 -5.66
CA MET A 217 -13.69 11.39 -6.11
C MET A 217 -14.21 12.27 -4.97
N PHE A 218 -14.99 11.73 -4.03
CA PHE A 218 -15.44 12.51 -2.89
C PHE A 218 -14.26 12.82 -1.96
N ALA A 219 -13.47 11.80 -1.61
CA ALA A 219 -12.33 11.93 -0.72
C ALA A 219 -11.30 12.98 -1.19
N LEU A 220 -11.08 13.09 -2.51
CA LEU A 220 -10.20 14.09 -3.12
C LEU A 220 -10.73 15.52 -3.08
N ASN A 221 -12.04 15.72 -2.92
CA ASN A 221 -12.68 17.04 -2.87
C ASN A 221 -13.10 17.45 -1.45
N GLU A 222 -12.88 16.58 -0.47
CA GLU A 222 -13.19 16.86 0.93
C GLU A 222 -12.10 17.72 1.57
N GLU A 223 -12.51 18.87 2.11
CA GLU A 223 -11.62 19.81 2.78
C GLU A 223 -12.23 20.28 4.13
N PRO A 224 -11.50 20.18 5.25
CA PRO A 224 -10.18 19.54 5.39
C PRO A 224 -10.25 18.02 5.19
N ILE A 225 -9.11 17.39 4.93
CA ILE A 225 -9.03 15.91 4.93
C ILE A 225 -9.57 15.31 6.23
N SER A 226 -10.10 14.10 6.14
CA SER A 226 -10.67 13.36 7.26
C SER A 226 -9.65 13.05 8.36
N ASP A 227 -10.12 12.82 9.59
CA ASP A 227 -9.26 12.43 10.70
C ASP A 227 -8.57 11.08 10.44
N GLY A 228 -9.24 10.14 9.77
CA GLY A 228 -8.64 8.90 9.30
C GLY A 228 -7.52 9.14 8.27
N GLY A 229 -7.73 10.08 7.34
CA GLY A 229 -6.68 10.52 6.42
C GLY A 229 -5.47 11.09 7.16
N ARG A 230 -5.70 11.90 8.21
CA ARG A 230 -4.63 12.43 9.07
C ARG A 230 -3.87 11.34 9.81
N LEU A 231 -4.53 10.28 10.29
CA LEU A 231 -3.85 9.13 10.91
C LEU A 231 -2.89 8.46 9.93
N ILE A 232 -3.33 8.20 8.69
CA ILE A 232 -2.47 7.61 7.65
C ILE A 232 -1.29 8.54 7.31
N VAL A 233 -1.55 9.84 7.14
CA VAL A 233 -0.47 10.82 6.91
C VAL A 233 0.54 10.77 8.04
N ASN A 234 0.10 10.84 9.30
CA ASN A 234 1.00 10.79 10.45
C ASN A 234 1.81 9.49 10.47
N ALA A 235 1.17 8.34 10.27
CA ALA A 235 1.83 7.04 10.26
C ALA A 235 2.90 6.92 9.15
N LEU A 236 2.67 7.46 7.95
CA LEU A 236 3.61 7.43 6.84
C LEU A 236 4.81 8.38 7.03
N MET A 237 4.61 9.45 7.80
CA MET A 237 5.62 10.48 8.07
C MET A 237 6.50 10.17 9.30
N VAL A 238 6.13 9.18 10.11
CA VAL A 238 7.00 8.68 11.19
C VAL A 238 8.25 8.01 10.59
N ASP A 239 9.40 8.30 11.19
CA ASP A 239 10.67 7.63 10.89
C ASP A 239 10.72 6.25 11.56
N ASP A 240 9.89 5.34 11.04
CA ASP A 240 9.88 3.93 11.41
C ASP A 240 10.21 3.11 10.14
N PRO A 241 11.25 2.27 10.16
CA PRO A 241 11.68 1.50 8.98
C PRO A 241 10.69 0.39 8.60
N ARG A 242 9.74 0.03 9.47
CA ARG A 242 8.73 -0.99 9.19
C ARG A 242 7.69 -0.44 8.21
N PRO A 243 7.22 -1.26 7.26
CA PRO A 243 6.12 -0.87 6.38
C PRO A 243 4.83 -0.65 7.18
N LEU A 244 3.96 0.19 6.65
CA LEU A 244 2.62 0.41 7.18
C LEU A 244 1.63 -0.50 6.47
N TRP A 245 1.02 -1.43 7.20
CA TRP A 245 -0.05 -2.27 6.68
C TRP A 245 -1.37 -1.53 6.80
N VAL A 246 -2.14 -1.50 5.70
CA VAL A 246 -3.49 -0.93 5.69
C VAL A 246 -4.44 -2.00 5.18
N THR A 247 -5.36 -2.43 6.03
CA THR A 247 -6.41 -3.38 5.67
C THR A 247 -7.66 -2.61 5.28
N ILE A 248 -8.26 -2.98 4.15
CA ILE A 248 -9.48 -2.35 3.62
C ILE A 248 -10.61 -3.36 3.74
N TRP A 249 -11.45 -3.16 4.74
CA TRP A 249 -12.69 -3.90 4.95
C TRP A 249 -13.83 -3.17 4.21
N GLY A 250 -13.83 -1.82 4.21
CA GLY A 250 -14.77 -0.97 3.48
C GLY A 250 -14.17 -0.13 2.34
N ASP A 251 -14.21 1.19 2.47
CA ASP A 251 -13.73 2.17 1.49
C ASP A 251 -12.26 2.54 1.74
N GLY A 252 -11.41 2.29 0.74
CA GLY A 252 -9.98 2.54 0.72
C GLY A 252 -9.59 3.97 0.32
N ALA A 253 -10.55 4.82 -0.04
CA ALA A 253 -10.29 6.20 -0.47
C ALA A 253 -9.57 7.05 0.59
N VAL A 254 -9.56 6.63 1.86
CA VAL A 254 -8.75 7.22 2.94
C VAL A 254 -7.25 7.25 2.58
N ILE A 255 -6.75 6.18 1.94
CA ILE A 255 -5.35 6.08 1.49
C ILE A 255 -5.06 7.12 0.41
N VAL A 256 -5.97 7.23 -0.56
CA VAL A 256 -5.85 8.19 -1.67
C VAL A 256 -5.86 9.63 -1.14
N GLN A 257 -6.80 9.95 -0.26
CA GLN A 257 -6.86 11.27 0.39
C GLN A 257 -5.55 11.61 1.13
N ALA A 258 -4.98 10.65 1.87
CA ALA A 258 -3.73 10.84 2.58
C ALA A 258 -2.53 11.08 1.65
N LEU A 259 -2.37 10.27 0.60
CA LEU A 259 -1.28 10.42 -0.36
C LEU A 259 -1.37 11.73 -1.15
N GLU A 260 -2.57 12.12 -1.60
CA GLU A 260 -2.76 13.39 -2.30
C GLU A 260 -2.58 14.60 -1.38
N TYR A 261 -2.92 14.48 -0.09
CA TYR A 261 -2.58 15.50 0.89
C TYR A 261 -1.06 15.65 1.06
N ILE A 262 -0.32 14.55 1.16
CA ILE A 262 1.15 14.57 1.20
C ILE A 262 1.69 15.21 -0.09
N LYS A 263 1.15 14.83 -1.26
CA LYS A 263 1.54 15.41 -2.55
C LYS A 263 1.34 16.93 -2.57
N ALA A 264 0.18 17.40 -2.13
CA ALA A 264 -0.17 18.81 -2.12
C ALA A 264 0.68 19.63 -1.13
N THR A 265 1.07 19.05 0.01
CA THR A 265 1.75 19.77 1.10
C THR A 265 3.27 19.60 1.11
N GLN A 266 3.79 18.51 0.58
CA GLN A 266 5.20 18.12 0.63
C GLN A 266 5.81 17.80 -0.74
N GLY A 267 4.98 17.77 -1.79
CA GLY A 267 5.41 17.53 -3.17
C GLY A 267 5.26 16.08 -3.62
N GLU A 268 5.32 15.90 -4.93
CA GLU A 268 5.08 14.61 -5.60
C GLU A 268 6.03 13.50 -5.15
N GLN A 269 7.32 13.81 -4.96
CA GLN A 269 8.28 12.81 -4.54
C GLN A 269 7.97 12.27 -3.14
N ALA A 270 7.56 13.13 -2.20
CA ALA A 270 7.21 12.70 -0.85
C ALA A 270 6.01 11.75 -0.85
N ALA A 271 5.03 11.98 -1.71
CA ALA A 271 3.88 11.09 -1.86
C ALA A 271 4.26 9.75 -2.49
N LEU A 272 5.13 9.76 -3.52
CA LEU A 272 5.66 8.53 -4.10
C LEU A 272 6.43 7.70 -3.06
N ASP A 273 7.33 8.32 -2.30
CA ASP A 273 8.11 7.65 -1.26
C ASP A 273 7.21 7.10 -0.15
N ALA A 274 6.20 7.87 0.29
CA ALA A 274 5.20 7.41 1.24
C ALA A 274 4.39 6.21 0.70
N SER A 275 4.04 6.23 -0.59
CA SER A 275 3.29 5.15 -1.23
C SER A 275 4.05 3.81 -1.29
N LEU A 276 5.40 3.85 -1.28
CA LEU A 276 6.26 2.66 -1.27
C LEU A 276 6.36 2.01 0.12
N LYS A 277 6.09 2.77 1.19
CA LYS A 277 6.02 2.26 2.57
C LYS A 277 4.74 1.45 2.87
N LEU A 278 3.69 1.62 2.05
CA LEU A 278 2.40 0.96 2.25
C LEU A 278 2.45 -0.52 1.88
N ARG A 279 1.69 -1.33 2.62
CA ARG A 279 1.30 -2.70 2.27
C ARG A 279 -0.22 -2.78 2.39
N VAL A 280 -0.92 -2.70 1.25
CA VAL A 280 -2.38 -2.64 1.23
C VAL A 280 -2.98 -4.03 1.02
N LEU A 281 -3.88 -4.43 1.92
CA LEU A 281 -4.67 -5.65 1.83
C LEU A 281 -6.15 -5.26 1.68
N ASP A 282 -6.70 -5.50 0.49
CA ASP A 282 -8.04 -5.07 0.11
C ASP A 282 -9.00 -6.25 0.06
N ASN A 283 -10.05 -6.23 0.89
CA ASN A 283 -11.11 -7.21 0.85
C ASN A 283 -12.15 -6.86 -0.22
N ALA A 284 -12.31 -7.75 -1.20
CA ALA A 284 -13.31 -7.68 -2.27
C ALA A 284 -13.28 -6.45 -3.19
N GLY A 285 -12.51 -5.39 -2.91
CA GLY A 285 -12.49 -4.16 -3.70
C GLY A 285 -13.81 -3.41 -3.62
N GLN A 286 -14.16 -2.91 -2.43
CA GLN A 286 -15.48 -2.32 -2.19
C GLN A 286 -15.64 -0.87 -2.69
N ASP A 287 -14.63 -0.32 -3.39
CA ASP A 287 -14.62 1.03 -3.93
C ASP A 287 -13.82 1.17 -5.25
N ASP A 288 -13.59 2.40 -5.70
CA ASP A 288 -12.75 2.74 -6.85
C ASP A 288 -11.27 3.07 -6.49
N SER A 289 -10.89 3.11 -5.21
CA SER A 289 -9.57 3.59 -4.77
C SER A 289 -8.44 2.66 -5.16
N GLY A 290 -8.64 1.34 -5.11
CA GLY A 290 -7.63 0.38 -5.56
C GLY A 290 -7.30 0.54 -7.05
N ALA A 291 -8.32 0.77 -7.89
CA ALA A 291 -8.12 1.02 -9.32
C ALA A 291 -7.44 2.37 -9.55
N TRP A 292 -7.81 3.39 -8.78
CA TRP A 292 -7.21 4.71 -8.83
C TRP A 292 -5.72 4.64 -8.45
N LEU A 293 -5.36 4.02 -7.31
CA LEU A 293 -3.98 3.88 -6.85
C LEU A 293 -3.10 3.20 -7.90
N LYS A 294 -3.61 2.13 -8.51
CA LYS A 294 -2.85 1.31 -9.48
C LYS A 294 -2.83 1.89 -10.89
N ALA A 295 -3.46 3.03 -11.16
CA ALA A 295 -3.34 3.70 -12.44
C ALA A 295 -1.91 4.20 -12.68
N ALA A 296 -1.43 4.15 -13.93
CA ALA A 296 -0.03 4.42 -14.29
C ALA A 296 0.46 5.84 -13.94
N TYR A 297 -0.45 6.79 -13.78
CA TYR A 297 -0.18 8.20 -13.47
C TYR A 297 -0.41 8.57 -12.00
N HIS A 298 -0.64 7.56 -11.14
CA HIS A 298 -0.82 7.73 -9.69
C HIS A 298 0.31 6.99 -8.94
N TYR A 299 0.00 5.87 -8.29
CA TYR A 299 0.93 5.13 -7.43
C TYR A 299 1.03 3.65 -7.87
N PRO A 300 1.37 3.36 -9.14
CA PRO A 300 1.27 2.01 -9.71
C PRO A 300 2.20 1.00 -9.04
N TYR A 301 3.19 1.44 -8.26
CA TYR A 301 4.15 0.58 -7.56
C TYR A 301 3.81 0.33 -6.08
N THR A 302 2.74 0.93 -5.55
CA THR A 302 2.27 0.60 -4.20
C THR A 302 1.93 -0.90 -4.13
N PHE A 303 2.46 -1.56 -3.10
CA PHE A 303 2.14 -2.95 -2.82
C PHE A 303 0.65 -3.06 -2.50
N TYR A 304 -0.04 -3.91 -3.25
CA TYR A 304 -1.49 -4.04 -3.19
C TYR A 304 -1.90 -5.47 -3.47
N VAL A 305 -2.59 -6.09 -2.52
CA VAL A 305 -3.20 -7.40 -2.69
C VAL A 305 -4.71 -7.22 -2.55
N ARG A 306 -5.44 -7.55 -3.61
CA ARG A 306 -6.90 -7.63 -3.55
C ARG A 306 -7.33 -9.07 -3.39
N TRP A 307 -8.01 -9.34 -2.29
CA TRP A 307 -8.69 -10.61 -2.08
C TRP A 307 -10.01 -10.62 -2.87
N VAL A 308 -9.95 -11.10 -4.12
CA VAL A 308 -11.11 -11.10 -5.05
C VAL A 308 -12.04 -12.32 -4.91
N ARG A 309 -11.64 -13.34 -4.15
CA ARG A 309 -12.46 -14.54 -3.92
C ARG A 309 -12.84 -14.62 -2.44
N GLY A 310 -13.77 -13.77 -2.02
CA GLY A 310 -14.29 -13.63 -0.64
C GLY A 310 -15.04 -14.84 -0.08
N GLY A 311 -14.79 -16.04 -0.60
CA GLY A 311 -15.12 -17.24 0.15
C GLY A 311 -13.96 -17.56 1.10
N MET A 312 -14.31 -18.03 2.29
CA MET A 312 -13.71 -19.22 2.89
C MET A 312 -12.33 -19.17 3.57
N ALA A 313 -12.03 -18.08 4.28
CA ALA A 313 -11.21 -18.21 5.49
C ALA A 313 -12.06 -18.44 6.76
N MET A 314 -13.20 -17.74 6.90
CA MET A 314 -14.12 -17.90 8.05
C MET A 314 -15.58 -18.19 7.64
N ASP A 315 -15.96 -17.89 6.40
CA ASP A 315 -17.25 -18.31 5.82
C ASP A 315 -17.21 -19.78 5.36
N SER A 316 -16.98 -20.67 6.31
CA SER A 316 -17.07 -22.09 6.04
C SER A 316 -18.52 -22.52 6.22
N ILE A 317 -19.18 -22.84 5.11
CA ILE A 317 -20.30 -23.77 5.00
C ILE A 317 -21.38 -23.54 6.06
N SER A 318 -22.41 -22.78 5.70
CA SER A 318 -23.69 -22.86 6.41
C SER A 318 -24.10 -24.33 6.60
N ASP A 319 -24.73 -24.65 7.73
CA ASP A 319 -25.52 -25.89 7.92
C ASP A 319 -26.70 -26.03 6.93
N THR A 320 -26.77 -25.18 5.90
CA THR A 320 -27.72 -25.28 4.79
C THR A 320 -27.04 -25.90 3.55
N PRO A 321 -27.73 -26.76 2.79
CA PRO A 321 -27.19 -27.45 1.61
C PRO A 321 -26.68 -26.54 0.47
N THR A 322 -26.78 -25.22 0.60
CA THR A 322 -26.53 -24.26 -0.47
C THR A 322 -25.46 -23.21 -0.15
N GLY A 323 -24.71 -23.34 0.96
CA GLY A 323 -23.49 -22.56 1.26
C GLY A 323 -23.55 -21.10 0.81
N ILE A 324 -24.01 -20.19 1.68
CA ILE A 324 -24.15 -18.75 1.38
C ILE A 324 -22.78 -18.05 1.36
N SER A 325 -21.85 -18.58 0.57
CA SER A 325 -20.82 -17.75 -0.03
C SER A 325 -21.43 -17.15 -1.30
N TRP A 326 -21.12 -15.91 -1.64
CA TRP A 326 -21.53 -15.28 -2.91
C TRP A 326 -21.06 -16.07 -4.16
N PHE A 327 -20.20 -17.08 -3.96
CA PHE A 327 -19.76 -18.03 -4.95
C PHE A 327 -20.33 -19.43 -4.64
N PRO A 328 -21.53 -19.78 -5.15
CA PRO A 328 -22.24 -21.02 -4.81
C PRO A 328 -21.50 -22.32 -5.19
N TYR A 329 -20.32 -22.25 -5.80
CA TYR A 329 -19.50 -23.38 -6.18
C TYR A 329 -18.03 -23.07 -6.03
N CYS A 330 -17.47 -23.34 -4.87
CA CYS A 330 -16.04 -23.61 -4.80
C CYS A 330 -15.79 -25.00 -4.20
N GLY A 331 -15.69 -26.00 -5.06
CA GLY A 331 -15.37 -27.38 -4.66
C GLY A 331 -13.96 -27.55 -4.12
N GLU A 332 -13.04 -26.62 -4.40
CA GLU A 332 -11.63 -26.68 -3.94
C GLU A 332 -11.39 -25.95 -2.62
N CYS A 333 -12.39 -25.19 -2.17
CA CYS A 333 -12.36 -24.28 -1.04
C CYS A 333 -12.70 -24.94 0.31
N ALA A 334 -13.33 -26.10 0.27
CA ALA A 334 -13.78 -26.85 1.46
C ALA A 334 -12.66 -27.70 2.08
N LYS A 335 -11.43 -27.17 2.17
CA LYS A 335 -10.28 -27.91 2.73
C LYS A 335 -9.94 -27.55 4.19
N GLY A 336 -10.47 -26.45 4.71
CA GLY A 336 -10.35 -26.08 6.12
C GLY A 336 -11.28 -26.90 7.02
N ASP A 337 -10.90 -27.10 8.29
CA ASP A 337 -11.76 -27.74 9.28
C ASP A 337 -12.89 -26.80 9.70
N VAL A 338 -14.07 -27.02 9.12
CA VAL A 338 -15.26 -26.21 9.30
C VAL A 338 -15.93 -26.38 10.67
N SER A 339 -15.52 -27.38 11.46
CA SER A 339 -16.15 -27.70 12.75
C SER A 339 -15.88 -26.64 13.83
N TYR A 340 -14.85 -25.81 13.64
CA TYR A 340 -14.47 -24.73 14.55
C TYR A 340 -15.02 -23.36 14.17
N VAL A 341 -15.73 -23.24 13.05
CA VAL A 341 -16.25 -21.96 12.57
C VAL A 341 -17.71 -22.04 12.15
N SER A 342 -18.43 -23.11 12.51
CA SER A 342 -19.88 -23.19 12.33
C SER A 342 -20.62 -22.22 13.27
N ASP A 343 -21.87 -21.88 12.95
CA ASP A 343 -22.68 -21.00 13.80
C ASP A 343 -22.94 -21.66 15.17
N TYR A 344 -23.21 -22.96 15.19
CA TYR A 344 -23.32 -23.75 16.43
C TYR A 344 -22.03 -23.69 17.27
N TRP A 345 -20.86 -23.78 16.64
CA TRP A 345 -19.60 -23.69 17.37
C TRP A 345 -19.40 -22.29 17.97
N VAL A 346 -19.70 -21.23 17.20
CA VAL A 346 -19.61 -19.84 17.66
C VAL A 346 -20.56 -19.56 18.83
N GLU A 347 -21.82 -20.00 18.73
CA GLU A 347 -22.83 -19.88 19.78
C GLU A 347 -22.40 -20.56 21.09
N LYS A 348 -21.62 -21.63 20.99
CA LYS A 348 -21.15 -22.39 22.15
C LYS A 348 -19.83 -21.87 22.72
N ASN A 349 -18.92 -21.41 21.85
CA ASN A 349 -17.52 -21.21 22.21
C ASN A 349 -17.06 -19.76 22.16
N ILE A 350 -17.77 -18.85 21.48
CA ILE A 350 -17.40 -17.43 21.35
C ILE A 350 -18.42 -16.53 22.03
N GLN A 351 -19.67 -16.53 21.54
CA GLN A 351 -20.71 -15.60 22.00
C GLN A 351 -20.97 -15.60 23.53
N PRO A 352 -20.95 -16.74 24.24
CA PRO A 352 -21.18 -16.75 25.69
C PRO A 352 -19.93 -16.42 26.50
N LYS A 353 -18.80 -16.04 25.88
CA LYS A 353 -17.52 -15.83 26.57
C LYS A 353 -17.28 -14.36 26.88
N GLY A 354 -17.82 -13.93 28.02
CA GLY A 354 -17.53 -12.63 28.61
C GLY A 354 -17.94 -11.44 27.72
N PRO A 355 -17.38 -10.25 27.97
CA PRO A 355 -17.81 -9.02 27.31
C PRO A 355 -17.61 -9.03 25.79
N LEU A 356 -16.43 -9.48 25.31
CA LEU A 356 -16.15 -9.56 23.87
C LEU A 356 -17.03 -10.58 23.15
N GLY A 357 -17.34 -11.71 23.79
CA GLY A 357 -18.30 -12.67 23.25
C GLY A 357 -19.69 -12.06 23.08
N ALA A 358 -20.15 -11.25 24.03
CA ALA A 358 -21.46 -10.60 23.95
C ALA A 358 -21.57 -9.58 22.81
N GLU A 359 -20.44 -9.01 22.37
CA GLU A 359 -20.36 -8.11 21.21
C GLU A 359 -20.24 -8.85 19.87
N TYR A 360 -20.10 -10.18 19.86
CA TYR A 360 -20.02 -10.97 18.63
C TYR A 360 -21.44 -11.30 18.12
N PRO A 361 -21.94 -10.65 17.05
CA PRO A 361 -23.31 -10.84 16.58
C PRO A 361 -23.52 -12.20 15.90
N ASP A 362 -24.78 -12.54 15.62
CA ASP A 362 -25.10 -13.64 14.72
C ASP A 362 -24.72 -13.29 13.27
N ARG A 363 -24.38 -14.31 12.49
CA ARG A 363 -24.05 -14.14 11.06
C ARG A 363 -25.28 -13.69 10.27
N ARG A 364 -25.12 -12.60 9.51
CA ARG A 364 -26.14 -12.15 8.55
C ARG A 364 -25.94 -12.72 7.15
N TYR A 365 -24.73 -12.60 6.61
CA TYR A 365 -24.34 -13.08 5.28
C TYR A 365 -23.08 -13.93 5.36
N LEU A 366 -21.92 -13.29 5.52
CA LEU A 366 -20.63 -13.94 5.72
C LEU A 366 -20.22 -13.87 7.20
N LYS A 367 -19.34 -14.77 7.61
CA LYS A 367 -18.69 -14.73 8.91
C LYS A 367 -17.29 -14.15 8.72
N GLU A 368 -17.01 -13.04 9.40
CA GLU A 368 -15.66 -12.47 9.48
C GLU A 368 -14.98 -12.37 8.10
N GLY A 369 -15.71 -11.84 7.11
CA GLY A 369 -15.23 -11.76 5.72
C GLY A 369 -13.91 -11.01 5.58
N ASP A 370 -13.68 -10.05 6.49
CA ASP A 370 -12.56 -9.11 6.44
C ASP A 370 -11.35 -9.53 7.28
N SER A 371 -11.55 -10.44 8.24
CA SER A 371 -10.49 -10.99 9.09
C SER A 371 -9.29 -11.64 8.36
N PRO A 372 -9.36 -12.07 7.09
CA PRO A 372 -8.19 -12.59 6.36
C PRO A 372 -7.19 -11.51 5.94
N THR A 373 -7.62 -10.26 5.87
CA THR A 373 -6.75 -9.09 5.66
C THR A 373 -6.11 -8.68 6.97
#